data_AF-A0A2A5M5A6-F1
#
_entry.id   AF-A0A2A5M5A6-F1
#
_cell.length_a   1.000
_cell.length_b   1.000
_cell.length_c   1.000
_cell.angle_alpha   90.00
_cell.angle_beta   90.00
_cell.angle_gamma   90.00
#
_symmetry.space_group_name_H-M   'P 1'
#
loop_
_entity.id
_entity.type
_entity.pdbx_description
1 polymer ?
#
loop_
_entity_poly.entity_id
_entity_poly.type
_entity_poly.pdbx_seq_one_letter_code
_entity_poly.pdbx_strand_id
1 'polypeptide(L)' 'MEEITINIDKIKINDDWKEFLRDEFQKKYFLEIKKQYLNAIDQNIIIYPPANLIFNAFNLCPLKEIK' A
#
# COMPACT_ATOMS: atom_id res chain seq x y z
N MET A 1 -17.42 -8.85 -10.94
CA MET A 1 -16.49 -7.81 -10.46
C MET A 1 -15.75 -8.45 -9.31
N GLU A 2 -14.46 -8.77 -9.47
CA GLU A 2 -13.69 -9.35 -8.37
C GLU A 2 -13.68 -8.36 -7.20
N GLU A 3 -14.11 -8.82 -6.03
CA GLU A 3 -13.96 -8.06 -4.79
C GLU A 3 -12.47 -7.99 -4.49
N ILE A 4 -11.84 -6.89 -4.90
CA ILE A 4 -10.44 -6.63 -4.58
C ILE A 4 -10.40 -6.52 -3.06
N THR A 5 -9.67 -7.43 -2.42
CA THR A 5 -9.43 -7.40 -0.98
C THR A 5 -7.98 -7.01 -0.73
N ILE A 6 -7.76 -6.20 0.31
CA ILE A 6 -6.41 -5.80 0.72
C ILE A 6 -5.97 -6.75 1.82
N ASN A 7 -4.96 -7.55 1.51
CA ASN A 7 -4.27 -8.35 2.50
C ASN A 7 -3.18 -7.46 3.14
N ILE A 8 -3.46 -7.01 4.36
CA ILE A 8 -2.58 -6.09 5.12
C ILE A 8 -1.27 -6.78 5.51
N ASP A 9 -1.28 -8.11 5.74
CA ASP A 9 -0.08 -8.89 6.08
C ASP A 9 0.96 -8.90 4.96
N LYS A 10 0.52 -8.84 3.70
CA LYS A 10 1.42 -8.74 2.54
C LYS A 10 2.03 -7.35 2.34
N ILE A 11 1.57 -6.33 3.07
CA ILE A 11 2.11 -4.97 2.96
C ILE A 11 3.44 -4.89 3.73
N LYS A 12 4.52 -4.63 2.99
CA LYS A 12 5.87 -4.40 3.53
C LYS A 12 6.02 -2.97 4.05
N ILE A 13 5.37 -2.70 5.17
CA ILE A 13 5.41 -1.43 5.91
C ILE A 13 5.75 -1.71 7.38
N ASN A 14 6.40 -0.76 8.05
CA ASN A 14 6.68 -0.80 9.49
C ASN A 14 5.40 -1.08 10.30
N ASP A 15 5.49 -1.91 11.35
CA ASP A 15 4.36 -2.33 12.17
C ASP A 15 3.59 -1.16 12.81
N ASP A 16 4.28 -0.11 13.26
CA ASP A 16 3.62 1.06 13.86
C ASP A 16 2.71 1.77 12.84
N TRP A 17 3.17 1.89 11.60
CA TRP A 17 2.38 2.45 10.51
C TRP A 17 1.29 1.49 10.03
N LYS A 18 1.54 0.18 10.05
CA LYS A 18 0.57 -0.85 9.68
C LYS A 18 -0.64 -0.82 10.61
N GLU A 19 -0.40 -0.71 11.91
CA GLU A 19 -1.45 -0.60 12.92
C GLU A 19 -2.24 0.71 12.73
N PHE A 20 -1.53 1.83 12.58
CA PHE A 20 -2.15 3.15 12.41
C PHE A 20 -3.02 3.26 11.14
N LEU A 21 -2.55 2.69 10.02
CA LEU A 21 -3.25 2.77 8.71
C LEU A 21 -4.22 1.61 8.47
N ARG A 22 -4.44 0.73 9.45
CA ARG A 22 -5.28 -0.48 9.31
C ARG A 22 -6.68 -0.18 8.81
N ASP A 23 -7.31 0.88 9.34
CA ASP A 23 -8.65 1.31 8.92
C ASP A 23 -8.62 1.99 7.55
N GLU A 24 -7.54 2.72 7.23
CA GLU A 24 -7.36 3.35 5.92
C GLU A 24 -7.29 2.30 4.80
N PHE A 25 -6.62 1.17 5.03
CA PHE A 25 -6.57 0.06 4.07
C PHE A 25 -7.95 -0.57 3.81
N GLN A 26 -8.93 -0.40 4.70
CA GLN A 26 -10.28 -0.94 4.50
C GLN A 26 -11.22 0.04 3.77
N LYS A 27 -10.79 1.29 3.60
CA LYS A 27 -11.62 2.31 2.95
C LYS A 27 -11.69 2.09 1.44
N LYS A 28 -12.84 2.48 0.88
CA LYS A 28 -13.15 2.34 -0.55
C LYS A 28 -12.13 2.99 -1.47
N TYR A 29 -11.56 4.14 -1.08
CA TYR A 29 -10.58 4.83 -1.90
C TYR A 29 -9.30 4.00 -2.06
N PHE A 30 -8.86 3.28 -1.02
CA PHE A 30 -7.63 2.49 -1.09
C PHE A 30 -7.81 1.28 -1.99
N LEU A 31 -9.00 0.66 -1.93
CA LEU A 31 -9.41 -0.41 -2.84
C LEU A 31 -9.35 0.06 -4.30
N GLU A 32 -9.82 1.27 -4.57
CA GLU A 32 -9.78 1.87 -5.91
C GLU A 32 -8.35 2.16 -6.38
N ILE A 33 -7.48 2.68 -5.51
CA ILE A 33 -6.05 2.86 -5.81
C ILE A 33 -5.40 1.53 -6.21
N LYS A 34 -5.64 0.46 -5.41
CA LYS A 34 -5.11 -0.87 -5.70
C LYS A 34 -5.64 -1.41 -7.03
N LYS A 35 -6.92 -1.18 -7.33
CA LYS A 35 -7.53 -1.57 -8.61
C LYS A 35 -6.82 -0.90 -9.79
N GLN A 36 -6.61 0.42 -9.72
CA GLN A 36 -5.92 1.16 -10.78
C GLN A 36 -4.47 0.71 -10.92
N TYR A 37 -3.79 0.43 -9.80
CA TYR A 37 -2.43 -0.10 -9.81
C TYR A 37 -2.35 -1.47 -10.50
N LEU A 38 -3.24 -2.41 -10.17
CA LEU A 38 -3.29 -3.72 -10.82
C LEU A 38 -3.62 -3.62 -12.31
N ASN A 39 -4.56 -2.74 -12.68
CA ASN A 39 -4.89 -2.49 -14.08
C ASN A 39 -3.69 -1.93 -14.86
N ALA A 40 -2.90 -1.03 -14.27
CA ALA A 40 -1.69 -0.51 -14.90
C ALA A 40 -0.62 -1.61 -15.08
N ILE A 41 -0.48 -2.53 -14.12
CA ILE A 41 0.40 -3.71 -14.25
C ILE A 41 -0.07 -4.62 -15.39
N ASP A 42 -1.36 -4.91 -15.47
CA ASP A 42 -1.96 -5.75 -16.52
C ASP A 42 -1.73 -5.16 -17.92
N GLN A 43 -1.82 -3.83 -18.02
CA GLN A 43 -1.48 -3.06 -19.23
C GLN A 43 0.03 -2.99 -19.53
N ASN A 44 0.88 -3.69 -18.76
CA ASN A 44 2.34 -3.68 -18.89
C ASN A 44 2.95 -2.26 -18.80
N ILE A 45 2.30 -1.35 -18.07
CA ILE A 45 2.83 -0.01 -17.81
C ILE A 45 3.97 -0.12 -16.80
N ILE A 46 5.09 0.53 -17.10
CA ILE A 46 6.23 0.58 -16.18
C ILE A 46 5.93 1.60 -15.08
N ILE A 47 5.75 1.13 -13.84
CA ILE A 47 5.43 1.95 -12.68
C ILE A 47 6.68 2.10 -11.80
N TYR A 48 7.00 3.35 -11.45
CA TYR A 48 8.07 3.67 -10.51
C TYR A 48 7.49 4.34 -9.26
N PRO A 49 8.06 4.09 -8.06
CA PRO A 49 9.17 3.18 -7.78
C PRO A 49 8.75 1.68 -7.87
N PRO A 50 9.71 0.74 -7.93
CA PRO A 50 9.44 -0.70 -7.82
C PRO A 50 8.49 -1.03 -6.67
N ALA A 51 7.65 -2.06 -6.84
CA ALA A 51 6.57 -2.39 -5.90
C ALA A 51 7.03 -2.56 -4.43
N ASN A 52 8.25 -3.05 -4.23
CA ASN A 52 8.86 -3.22 -2.91
C ASN A 52 9.28 -1.90 -2.24
N LEU A 53 9.41 -0.81 -2.99
CA LEU A 53 9.84 0.50 -2.52
C LEU A 53 8.67 1.49 -2.33
N ILE A 54 7.44 1.11 -2.66
CA ILE A 54 6.24 1.96 -2.52
C ILE A 54 6.11 2.50 -1.08
N PHE A 55 6.40 1.68 -0.07
CA PHE A 55 6.30 2.05 1.35
C PHE A 55 7.66 2.38 1.99
N ASN A 56 8.70 2.63 1.20
CA ASN A 56 10.05 2.83 1.74
C ASN A 56 10.13 4.02 2.70
N ALA A 57 9.42 5.12 2.44
CA ALA A 57 9.38 6.27 3.34
C ALA A 57 8.84 5.90 4.73
N PHE A 58 7.78 5.09 4.79
CA PHE A 58 7.21 4.60 6.06
C PHE A 58 8.14 3.60 6.78
N ASN A 59 8.95 2.86 6.03
CA ASN A 59 9.96 1.97 6.59
C ASN A 59 11.15 2.74 7.18
N LEU A 60 11.53 3.87 6.57
CA LEU A 60 12.64 4.71 7.01
C LEU A 60 12.27 5.66 8.16
N CYS A 61 10.99 6.03 8.27
CA CYS A 61 10.51 6.93 9.31
C CYS A 61 9.43 6.23 10.16
N PRO A 62 9.80 5.45 11.19
CA PRO A 62 8.85 4.86 12.13
C PRO A 62 8.00 5.95 12.78
N LEU A 63 6.70 5.71 12.95
CA LEU A 63 5.75 6.71 13.47
C LEU A 63 6.20 7.29 14.82
N LYS A 64 6.77 6.45 15.69
CA LYS A 64 7.26 6.83 17.02
C LYS A 64 8.50 7.72 17.00
N GLU A 65 9.24 7.75 15.90
CA GLU A 65 10.49 8.50 15.75
C GLU A 65 10.31 9.77 14.90
N ILE A 66 9.08 10.06 14.48
CA ILE A 66 8.75 11.31 13.79
C ILE A 66 8.87 12.47 14.77
N LYS A 67 9.65 13.48 14.38
CA LYS A 67 9.92 14.70 15.15
C LYS A 67 8.91 15.81 14.87
#